data_AF-A0A4V0NGM9-F1
#
_entry.id   AF-A0A4V0NGM9-F1
#
_cell.length_a   1.000
_cell.length_b   1.000
_cell.length_c   1.000
_cell.angle_alpha   90.00
_cell.angle_beta   90.00
_cell.angle_gamma   90.00
#
_symmetry.space_group_name_H-M   'P 1'
#
loop_
_entity.id
_entity.type
_entity.pdbx_description
1 polymer ?
#
loop_
_entity_poly.entity_id
_entity_poly.type
_entity_poly.pdbx_seq_one_letter_code
_entity_poly.pdbx_strand_id
1 'polypeptide(L)'
;MEWLESMHRIRALKLELARLDPRRGMPIAPPAGAPEAAIAGVERRLGMPLPPSYRELLARHDGWPQLFAGASLLGVRALARGSYMDVGRMVLELCEGEEARRAGERDVAPSSLRGRYSARSALIPFGIDAAAETVFAWDPEVRSPDGELEVILWTNDVGMRLSGFAELLDMVKEMLAAELDDRRQRAAAQLDLTPRPRAAVAPRSRARAVAVPLTPPPRPFARSALTG
;
A
#
# COMPACT_ATOMS: atom_id res chain seq x y z
N MET A 1 -9.89 -14.62 -14.18
CA MET A 1 -10.03 -14.30 -12.74
C MET A 1 -8.69 -13.92 -12.10
N GLU A 2 -7.73 -13.41 -12.88
CA GLU A 2 -6.39 -13.02 -12.41
C GLU A 2 -6.39 -11.90 -11.34
N TRP A 3 -7.35 -10.96 -11.42
CA TRP A 3 -7.34 -9.79 -10.53
C TRP A 3 -7.63 -10.12 -9.06
N LEU A 4 -8.46 -11.14 -8.77
CA LEU A 4 -8.74 -11.59 -7.39
C LEU A 4 -7.50 -12.20 -6.73
N GLU A 5 -6.76 -13.01 -7.48
CA GLU A 5 -5.50 -13.57 -7.02
C GLU A 5 -4.47 -12.47 -6.77
N SER A 6 -4.41 -11.49 -7.67
CA SER A 6 -3.60 -10.29 -7.47
C SER A 6 -4.00 -9.56 -6.19
N MET A 7 -5.29 -9.46 -5.87
CA MET A 7 -5.72 -8.82 -4.62
C MET A 7 -5.20 -9.54 -3.38
N HIS A 8 -5.32 -10.87 -3.35
CA HIS A 8 -4.82 -11.67 -2.24
C HIS A 8 -3.31 -11.54 -2.09
N ARG A 9 -2.57 -11.52 -3.21
CA ARG A 9 -1.12 -11.34 -3.21
C ARG A 9 -0.70 -9.98 -2.70
N ILE A 10 -1.34 -8.90 -3.16
CA ILE A 10 -1.10 -7.53 -2.67
C ILE A 10 -1.33 -7.45 -1.16
N ARG A 11 -2.43 -8.03 -0.66
CA ARG A 11 -2.72 -8.06 0.77
C ARG A 11 -1.63 -8.80 1.56
N ALA A 12 -1.16 -9.94 1.06
CA ALA A 12 -0.08 -10.70 1.69
C ALA A 12 1.22 -9.90 1.76
N LEU A 13 1.63 -9.26 0.65
CA LEU A 13 2.82 -8.40 0.61
C LEU A 13 2.73 -7.24 1.60
N LYS A 14 1.56 -6.58 1.68
CA LYS A 14 1.35 -5.49 2.64
C LYS A 14 1.39 -5.97 4.09
N LEU A 15 0.89 -7.17 4.39
CA LEU A 15 1.00 -7.77 5.73
C LEU A 15 2.47 -8.05 6.09
N GLU A 16 3.28 -8.53 5.14
CA GLU A 16 4.71 -8.74 5.36
C GLU A 16 5.44 -7.41 5.58
N LEU A 17 5.14 -6.38 4.79
CA LEU A 17 5.69 -5.04 4.99
C LEU A 17 5.32 -4.46 6.36
N ALA A 18 4.07 -4.63 6.81
CA ALA A 18 3.62 -4.17 8.12
C ALA A 18 4.29 -4.92 9.28
N ARG A 19 4.70 -6.18 9.08
CA ARG A 19 5.49 -6.92 10.08
C ARG A 19 6.90 -6.38 10.22
N LEU A 20 7.52 -5.94 9.11
CA LEU A 20 8.85 -5.33 9.14
C LEU A 20 8.82 -3.88 9.64
N ASP A 21 7.75 -3.13 9.34
CA ASP A 21 7.55 -1.76 9.78
C ASP A 21 6.11 -1.54 10.30
N PRO A 22 5.89 -1.71 11.62
CA PRO A 22 4.57 -1.54 12.22
C PRO A 22 3.98 -0.13 12.09
N ARG A 23 4.80 0.89 11.83
CA ARG A 23 4.33 2.28 11.72
C ARG A 23 3.49 2.52 10.47
N ARG A 24 3.65 1.67 9.45
CA ARG A 24 2.85 1.71 8.22
C ARG A 24 1.38 1.33 8.45
N GLY A 25 1.07 0.69 9.57
CA GLY A 25 -0.27 0.24 9.91
C GLY A 25 -0.66 -1.08 9.22
N MET A 26 -1.73 -1.69 9.73
CA MET A 26 -2.25 -2.95 9.18
C MET A 26 -3.07 -2.70 7.92
N PRO A 27 -3.03 -3.61 6.92
CA PRO A 27 -3.85 -3.49 5.72
C PRO A 27 -5.35 -3.48 6.08
N ILE A 28 -6.05 -2.46 5.57
CA ILE A 28 -7.49 -2.31 5.74
C ILE A 28 -8.20 -3.25 4.75
N ALA A 29 -9.18 -4.01 5.25
CA ALA A 29 -10.02 -4.85 4.41
C ALA A 29 -10.93 -3.97 3.53
N PRO A 30 -11.11 -4.32 2.24
CA PRO A 30 -12.05 -3.60 1.39
C PRO A 30 -13.48 -3.73 1.94
N PRO A 31 -14.33 -2.71 1.74
CA PRO A 31 -15.73 -2.78 2.13
C PRO A 31 -16.48 -3.86 1.35
N ALA A 32 -17.71 -4.15 1.77
CA ALA A 32 -18.61 -5.01 1.01
C ALA A 32 -18.92 -4.42 -0.37
N GLY A 33 -19.29 -5.29 -1.31
CA GLY A 33 -19.64 -4.89 -2.67
C GLY A 33 -20.80 -3.91 -2.75
N ALA A 34 -20.75 -3.07 -3.78
CA ALA A 34 -21.82 -2.15 -4.12
C ALA A 34 -22.98 -2.87 -4.81
N PRO A 35 -24.23 -2.46 -4.54
CA PRO A 35 -25.38 -3.01 -5.26
C PRO A 35 -25.34 -2.60 -6.73
N GLU A 36 -25.83 -3.47 -7.61
CA GLU A 36 -25.87 -3.27 -9.07
C GLU A 36 -26.49 -1.92 -9.47
N ALA A 37 -27.56 -1.49 -8.79
CA ALA A 37 -28.21 -0.21 -9.05
C ALA A 37 -27.30 1.01 -8.79
N ALA A 38 -26.38 0.92 -7.83
CA ALA A 38 -25.41 1.97 -7.53
C ALA A 38 -24.30 2.01 -8.58
N ILE A 39 -23.80 0.85 -9.00
CA ILE A 39 -22.82 0.71 -10.09
C ILE A 39 -23.39 1.30 -11.39
N ALA A 40 -24.59 0.88 -11.78
CA ALA A 40 -25.28 1.45 -12.94
C ALA A 40 -25.53 2.96 -12.80
N GLY A 41 -25.71 3.46 -11.57
CA GLY A 41 -25.82 4.88 -11.27
C GLY A 41 -24.53 5.66 -11.54
N VAL A 42 -23.38 5.08 -11.23
CA VAL A 42 -22.06 5.65 -11.57
C VAL A 42 -21.89 5.72 -13.08
N GLU A 43 -22.17 4.64 -13.80
CA GLU A 43 -22.05 4.59 -15.27
C GLU A 43 -22.90 5.65 -15.96
N ARG A 44 -24.14 5.83 -15.52
CA ARG A 44 -25.00 6.91 -16.02
C ARG A 44 -24.43 8.30 -15.76
N ARG A 45 -23.75 8.50 -14.63
CA ARG A 45 -23.12 9.80 -14.30
C ARG A 45 -21.84 10.04 -15.09
N LEU A 46 -21.04 9.00 -15.29
CA LEU A 46 -19.83 9.08 -16.12
C LEU A 46 -20.16 9.15 -17.62
N GLY A 47 -21.39 8.77 -18.02
CA GLY A 47 -21.80 8.74 -19.42
C GLY A 47 -21.20 7.58 -20.22
N MET A 48 -20.63 6.58 -19.54
CA MET A 48 -19.98 5.42 -20.14
C MET A 48 -20.09 4.18 -19.24
N PRO A 49 -20.02 2.97 -19.81
CA PRO A 49 -19.85 1.76 -19.01
C PRO A 49 -18.47 1.76 -18.34
N LEU A 50 -18.42 1.29 -17.09
CA LEU A 50 -17.17 1.04 -16.38
C LEU A 50 -16.39 -0.10 -17.06
N PRO A 51 -15.06 -0.13 -16.93
CA PRO A 51 -14.27 -1.29 -17.32
C PRO A 51 -14.81 -2.57 -16.66
N PRO A 52 -15.00 -3.68 -17.38
CA PRO A 52 -15.60 -4.90 -16.86
C PRO A 52 -14.96 -5.41 -15.56
N SER A 53 -13.62 -5.42 -15.49
CA SER A 53 -12.85 -5.85 -14.32
C SER A 53 -13.11 -4.97 -13.10
N TYR A 54 -13.22 -3.65 -13.28
CA TYR A 54 -13.50 -2.71 -12.20
C TYR A 54 -14.98 -2.75 -11.78
N ARG A 55 -15.89 -2.98 -12.73
CA ARG A 55 -17.29 -3.25 -12.41
C ARG A 55 -17.41 -4.49 -11.51
N GLU A 56 -16.69 -5.56 -11.85
CA GLU A 56 -16.65 -6.79 -11.07
C GLU A 56 -16.01 -6.58 -9.68
N LEU A 57 -14.96 -5.75 -9.60
CA LEU A 57 -14.39 -5.28 -8.34
C LEU A 57 -15.49 -4.64 -7.49
N LEU A 58 -16.17 -3.60 -8.00
CA LEU A 58 -17.19 -2.88 -7.25
C LEU A 58 -18.34 -3.78 -6.79
N ALA A 59 -18.74 -4.76 -7.60
CA ALA A 59 -19.78 -5.72 -7.24
C ALA A 59 -19.38 -6.60 -6.03
N ARG A 60 -18.09 -6.85 -5.83
CA ARG A 60 -17.57 -7.63 -4.68
C ARG A 60 -17.08 -6.76 -3.53
N HIS A 61 -16.49 -5.62 -3.85
CA HIS A 61 -15.81 -4.70 -2.96
C HIS A 61 -15.99 -3.26 -3.45
N ASP A 62 -16.71 -2.42 -2.69
CA ASP A 62 -16.97 -1.02 -3.04
C ASP A 62 -15.72 -0.12 -2.86
N GLY A 63 -14.73 -0.33 -3.72
CA GLY A 63 -13.41 0.29 -3.64
C GLY A 63 -12.42 -0.52 -2.80
N TRP A 64 -11.20 0.01 -2.65
CA TRP A 64 -10.14 -0.64 -1.88
C TRP A 64 -9.23 0.39 -1.19
N PRO A 65 -9.33 0.52 0.15
CA PRO A 65 -8.50 1.44 0.91
C PRO A 65 -7.00 1.13 0.86
N GLN A 66 -6.21 2.19 0.69
CA GLN A 66 -4.74 2.21 0.80
C GLN A 66 -4.05 1.15 -0.06
N LEU A 67 -4.56 0.84 -1.25
CA LEU A 67 -4.00 -0.17 -2.17
C LEU A 67 -2.47 -0.07 -2.28
N PHE A 68 -1.96 1.11 -2.64
CA PHE A 68 -0.54 1.36 -2.89
C PHE A 68 -0.18 2.83 -2.57
N ALA A 69 0.98 3.09 -1.98
CA ALA A 69 1.47 4.44 -1.64
C ALA A 69 0.41 5.40 -1.03
N GLY A 70 -0.46 4.88 -0.16
CA GLY A 70 -1.56 5.65 0.43
C GLY A 70 -2.79 5.81 -0.47
N ALA A 71 -2.67 5.59 -1.78
CA ALA A 71 -3.77 5.66 -2.72
C ALA A 71 -4.81 4.55 -2.48
N SER A 72 -6.08 4.93 -2.59
CA SER A 72 -7.22 4.02 -2.45
C SER A 72 -7.95 3.91 -3.78
N LEU A 73 -8.44 2.71 -4.13
CA LEU A 73 -9.41 2.56 -5.22
C LEU A 73 -10.76 3.12 -4.78
N LEU A 74 -11.36 3.95 -5.63
CA LEU A 74 -12.58 4.67 -5.35
C LEU A 74 -13.82 3.76 -5.45
N GLY A 75 -14.65 3.76 -4.42
CA GLY A 75 -15.98 3.15 -4.48
C GLY A 75 -16.99 3.99 -5.27
N VAL A 76 -18.20 3.44 -5.46
CA VAL A 76 -19.30 4.04 -6.23
C VAL A 76 -19.64 5.45 -5.76
N ARG A 77 -19.58 5.73 -4.45
CA ARG A 77 -19.87 7.05 -3.90
C ARG A 77 -18.86 8.10 -4.32
N ALA A 78 -17.58 7.75 -4.35
CA ALA A 78 -16.52 8.68 -4.74
C ALA A 78 -16.53 8.92 -6.25
N LEU A 79 -16.68 7.85 -7.03
CA LEU A 79 -16.83 7.94 -8.48
C LEU A 79 -18.05 8.78 -8.90
N ALA A 80 -19.20 8.54 -8.28
CA ALA A 80 -20.43 9.28 -8.60
C ALA A 80 -20.34 10.79 -8.31
N ARG A 81 -19.46 11.21 -7.39
CA ARG A 81 -19.28 12.63 -7.04
C ARG A 81 -18.37 13.37 -8.00
N GLY A 82 -17.50 12.67 -8.73
CA GLY A 82 -16.51 13.30 -9.61
C GLY A 82 -15.53 14.22 -8.87
N SER A 83 -15.35 14.05 -7.56
CA SER A 83 -14.58 14.98 -6.71
C SER A 83 -13.10 15.12 -7.07
N TYR A 84 -12.60 14.29 -7.98
CA TYR A 84 -11.20 14.24 -8.36
C TYR A 84 -10.96 14.53 -9.85
N MET A 85 -11.99 14.89 -10.63
CA MET A 85 -11.85 15.09 -12.08
C MET A 85 -10.80 16.16 -12.43
N ASP A 86 -10.66 17.20 -11.61
CA ASP A 86 -9.62 18.22 -11.80
C ASP A 86 -8.19 17.66 -11.60
N VAL A 87 -8.04 16.64 -10.75
CA VAL A 87 -6.75 15.94 -10.57
C VAL A 87 -6.41 15.12 -11.81
N GLY A 88 -7.41 14.47 -12.43
CA GLY A 88 -7.20 13.75 -13.69
C GLY A 88 -6.64 14.65 -14.79
N ARG A 89 -7.14 15.89 -14.87
CA ARG A 89 -6.61 16.92 -15.78
C ARG A 89 -5.16 17.29 -15.44
N MET A 90 -4.86 17.53 -14.16
CA MET A 90 -3.50 17.85 -13.72
C MET A 90 -2.50 16.74 -14.05
N VAL A 91 -2.88 15.47 -13.81
CA VAL A 91 -2.04 14.30 -14.12
C VAL A 91 -1.74 14.22 -15.62
N LEU A 92 -2.74 14.48 -16.47
CA LEU A 92 -2.53 14.49 -17.92
C LEU A 92 -1.51 15.57 -18.32
N GLU A 93 -1.65 16.79 -17.83
CA GLU A 93 -0.71 17.90 -18.10
C GLU A 93 0.73 17.55 -17.66
N LEU A 94 0.89 16.85 -16.54
CA LEU A 94 2.20 16.42 -16.04
C LEU A 94 2.81 15.29 -16.88
N CYS A 95 2.02 14.27 -17.26
CA CYS A 95 2.44 13.20 -18.17
C CYS A 95 2.91 13.76 -19.52
N GLU A 96 2.16 14.69 -20.11
CA GLU A 96 2.52 15.34 -21.37
C GLU A 96 3.86 16.09 -21.26
N GLY A 97 4.05 16.82 -20.15
CA GLY A 97 5.31 17.52 -19.88
C GLY A 97 6.51 16.58 -19.75
N GLU A 98 6.34 15.39 -19.16
CA GLU A 98 7.38 14.36 -19.10
C GLU A 98 7.72 13.78 -20.48
N GLU A 99 6.70 13.41 -21.26
CA GLU A 99 6.88 12.86 -22.61
C GLU A 99 7.61 13.85 -23.53
N ALA A 100 7.22 15.13 -23.51
CA ALA A 100 7.89 16.19 -24.27
C ALA A 100 9.36 16.37 -23.85
N ARG A 101 9.67 16.33 -22.54
CA ARG A 101 11.04 16.40 -22.04
C ARG A 101 11.88 15.20 -22.49
N ARG A 102 11.31 13.99 -22.47
CA ARG A 102 11.97 12.76 -22.94
C ARG A 102 12.23 12.78 -24.45
N ALA A 103 11.33 13.37 -25.23
CA ALA A 103 11.49 13.56 -26.67
C ALA A 103 12.52 14.64 -27.06
N GLY A 104 13.10 15.36 -26.07
CA GLY A 104 14.06 16.44 -26.33
C GLY A 104 13.41 17.75 -26.81
N GLU A 105 12.08 17.84 -26.77
CA GLU A 105 11.31 19.02 -27.16
C GLU A 105 11.28 20.02 -25.98
N ARG A 106 12.39 20.75 -25.78
CA ARG A 106 12.56 21.69 -24.65
C ARG A 106 11.72 22.97 -24.72
N ASP A 107 11.06 23.26 -25.85
CA ASP A 107 10.50 24.58 -26.16
C ASP A 107 9.03 24.58 -26.63
N VAL A 108 8.29 23.49 -26.39
CA VAL A 108 6.87 23.47 -26.75
C VAL A 108 6.09 24.22 -25.67
N ALA A 109 5.54 25.39 -26.04
CA ALA A 109 4.64 26.15 -25.17
C ALA A 109 3.50 25.22 -24.66
N PRO A 110 3.07 25.33 -23.39
CA PRO A 110 1.99 24.50 -22.82
C PRO A 110 0.71 24.51 -23.69
N SER A 111 0.49 25.59 -24.45
CA SER A 111 -0.64 25.76 -25.37
C SER A 111 -0.61 24.84 -26.60
N SER A 112 0.56 24.34 -27.01
CA SER A 112 0.71 23.42 -28.16
C SER A 112 0.52 21.95 -27.76
N LEU A 113 0.75 21.61 -26.48
CA LEU A 113 0.44 20.28 -25.92
C LEU A 113 -1.08 20.08 -25.73
N ARG A 114 -1.79 21.16 -25.37
CA ARG A 114 -3.28 21.24 -25.39
C ARG A 114 -3.94 20.87 -26.72
N GLY A 115 -3.17 20.74 -27.79
CA GLY A 115 -3.66 20.33 -29.12
C GLY A 115 -3.74 18.83 -29.34
N ARG A 116 -3.03 17.98 -28.56
CA ARG A 116 -3.04 16.52 -28.75
C ARG A 116 -4.20 15.84 -28.02
N TYR A 117 -4.55 16.33 -26.84
CA TYR A 117 -5.75 15.93 -26.10
C TYR A 117 -6.73 17.10 -26.12
N SER A 118 -7.84 16.93 -26.83
CA SER A 118 -8.87 17.96 -26.94
C SER A 118 -9.39 18.32 -25.54
N ALA A 119 -10.09 19.44 -25.39
CA ALA A 119 -10.84 19.79 -24.17
C ALA A 119 -11.88 18.72 -23.72
N ARG A 120 -11.97 17.60 -24.43
CA ARG A 120 -12.81 16.41 -24.21
C ARG A 120 -12.09 15.23 -23.56
N SER A 121 -10.75 15.20 -23.52
CA SER A 121 -9.97 14.06 -23.00
C SER A 121 -9.71 14.23 -21.50
N ALA A 122 -10.76 14.10 -20.69
CA ALA A 122 -10.61 14.11 -19.25
C ALA A 122 -10.33 12.68 -18.79
N LEU A 123 -9.10 12.41 -18.32
CA LEU A 123 -8.82 11.19 -17.56
C LEU A 123 -9.81 11.10 -16.39
N ILE A 124 -10.27 9.90 -16.09
CA ILE A 124 -11.26 9.65 -15.02
C ILE A 124 -10.53 8.99 -13.85
N PRO A 125 -10.24 9.72 -12.76
CA PRO A 125 -9.57 9.14 -11.61
C PRO A 125 -10.45 8.09 -10.94
N PHE A 126 -9.88 6.92 -10.70
CA PHE A 126 -10.52 5.81 -10.00
C PHE A 126 -9.68 5.31 -8.82
N GLY A 127 -8.53 5.93 -8.56
CA GLY A 127 -7.89 5.84 -7.27
C GLY A 127 -6.88 6.96 -7.05
N ILE A 128 -6.74 7.36 -5.80
CA ILE A 128 -5.97 8.54 -5.42
C ILE A 128 -5.60 8.48 -3.94
N ASP A 129 -4.46 9.03 -3.58
CA ASP A 129 -4.06 9.25 -2.18
C ASP A 129 -4.49 10.66 -1.69
N ALA A 130 -4.25 10.97 -0.42
CA ALA A 130 -4.70 12.25 0.12
C ALA A 130 -3.91 13.45 -0.44
N ALA A 131 -2.66 13.25 -0.86
CA ALA A 131 -1.78 14.29 -1.38
C ALA A 131 -1.80 14.39 -2.92
N ALA A 132 -2.52 13.48 -3.61
CA ALA A 132 -2.49 13.34 -5.06
C ALA A 132 -1.08 13.06 -5.63
N GLU A 133 -0.18 12.49 -4.81
CA GLU A 133 1.14 12.01 -5.20
C GLU A 133 1.05 10.68 -5.96
N THR A 134 -0.02 9.90 -5.71
CA THR A 134 -0.33 8.67 -6.43
C THR A 134 -1.74 8.72 -6.96
N VAL A 135 -1.89 8.61 -8.28
CA VAL A 135 -3.18 8.65 -8.98
C VAL A 135 -3.29 7.49 -9.96
N PHE A 136 -4.43 6.81 -9.95
CA PHE A 136 -4.86 5.89 -10.99
C PHE A 136 -6.04 6.51 -11.74
N ALA A 137 -5.93 6.63 -13.05
CA ALA A 137 -6.99 7.19 -13.88
C ALA A 137 -7.20 6.36 -15.15
N TRP A 138 -8.45 6.28 -15.61
CA TRP A 138 -8.77 5.69 -16.90
C TRP A 138 -8.60 6.72 -18.00
N ASP A 139 -8.06 6.27 -19.13
CA ASP A 139 -8.16 6.99 -20.40
C ASP A 139 -9.40 6.45 -21.16
N PRO A 140 -10.51 7.21 -21.20
CA PRO A 140 -11.72 6.76 -21.87
C PRO A 140 -11.60 6.73 -23.40
N GLU A 141 -10.54 7.33 -23.97
CA GLU A 141 -10.31 7.33 -25.42
C GLU A 141 -9.67 6.02 -25.90
N VAL A 142 -8.97 5.31 -25.01
CA VAL A 142 -8.29 4.05 -25.32
C VAL A 142 -9.02 2.89 -24.67
N ARG A 143 -9.94 2.29 -25.45
CA ARG A 143 -10.72 1.12 -25.04
C ARG A 143 -10.28 -0.12 -25.81
N SER A 144 -9.98 -1.18 -25.08
CA SER A 144 -9.64 -2.48 -25.65
C SER A 144 -10.89 -3.23 -26.15
N PRO A 145 -10.73 -4.27 -27.01
CA PRO A 145 -11.86 -5.02 -27.56
C PRO A 145 -12.75 -5.73 -26.52
N ASP A 146 -12.19 -6.08 -25.36
CA ASP A 146 -12.91 -6.66 -24.22
C ASP A 146 -13.62 -5.61 -23.35
N GLY A 147 -13.45 -4.32 -23.66
CA GLY A 147 -14.12 -3.21 -22.99
C GLY A 147 -13.35 -2.64 -21.80
N GLU A 148 -12.16 -3.14 -21.50
CA GLU A 148 -11.24 -2.50 -20.55
C GLU A 148 -10.77 -1.14 -21.08
N LEU A 149 -10.34 -0.28 -20.15
CA LEU A 149 -9.79 1.03 -20.46
C LEU A 149 -8.32 1.04 -20.08
N GLU A 150 -7.51 1.73 -20.89
CA GLU A 150 -6.13 2.01 -20.51
C GLU A 150 -6.10 2.75 -19.17
N VAL A 151 -5.10 2.40 -18.35
CA VAL A 151 -4.87 2.99 -17.05
C VAL A 151 -3.61 3.84 -17.09
N ILE A 152 -3.74 5.07 -16.65
CA ILE A 152 -2.62 5.95 -16.31
C ILE A 152 -2.33 5.80 -14.83
N LEU A 153 -1.11 5.35 -14.51
CA LEU A 153 -0.55 5.36 -13.16
C LEU A 153 0.42 6.53 -13.05
N TRP A 154 0.09 7.50 -12.21
CA TRP A 154 0.99 8.58 -11.81
C TRP A 154 1.49 8.32 -10.40
N THR A 155 2.80 8.21 -10.20
CA THR A 155 3.41 8.04 -8.87
C THR A 155 4.83 8.58 -8.86
N ASN A 156 5.23 9.26 -7.78
CA ASN A 156 6.59 9.82 -7.65
C ASN A 156 7.04 10.65 -8.86
N ASP A 157 6.13 11.50 -9.36
CA ASP A 157 6.32 12.34 -10.56
C ASP A 157 6.57 11.58 -11.87
N VAL A 158 6.32 10.27 -11.90
CA VAL A 158 6.46 9.42 -13.09
C VAL A 158 5.09 8.95 -13.55
N GLY A 159 4.79 9.19 -14.82
CA GLY A 159 3.61 8.66 -15.51
C GLY A 159 3.90 7.34 -16.24
N MET A 160 3.05 6.33 -16.03
CA MET A 160 3.07 5.05 -16.73
C MET A 160 1.70 4.78 -17.36
N ARG A 161 1.69 4.26 -18.60
CA ARG A 161 0.50 3.78 -19.31
C ARG A 161 0.45 2.26 -19.22
N LEU A 162 -0.71 1.73 -18.85
CA LEU A 162 -0.95 0.31 -18.64
C LEU A 162 -2.20 -0.08 -19.42
N SER A 163 -2.20 -1.25 -20.05
CA SER A 163 -3.28 -1.75 -20.90
C SER A 163 -4.63 -1.92 -20.19
N GLY A 164 -4.64 -2.01 -18.86
CA GLY A 164 -5.87 -2.06 -18.08
C GLY A 164 -5.66 -2.34 -16.59
N PHE A 165 -6.76 -2.62 -15.90
CA PHE A 165 -6.75 -2.81 -14.44
C PHE A 165 -5.94 -4.03 -13.98
N ALA A 166 -5.92 -5.12 -14.77
CA ALA A 166 -5.14 -6.30 -14.42
C ALA A 166 -3.63 -5.98 -14.36
N GLU A 167 -3.12 -5.29 -15.38
CA GLU A 167 -1.72 -4.86 -15.44
C GLU A 167 -1.39 -3.86 -14.33
N LEU A 168 -2.33 -2.97 -13.96
CA LEU A 168 -2.16 -2.13 -12.76
C LEU A 168 -1.91 -2.96 -11.50
N LEU A 169 -2.71 -4.01 -11.27
CA LEU A 169 -2.51 -4.85 -10.10
C LEU A 169 -1.19 -5.61 -10.16
N ASP A 170 -0.75 -6.02 -11.35
CA ASP A 170 0.56 -6.64 -11.56
C ASP A 170 1.71 -5.68 -11.22
N MET A 171 1.68 -4.46 -11.75
CA MET A 171 2.62 -3.40 -11.43
C MET A 171 2.67 -3.10 -9.92
N VAL A 172 1.50 -2.99 -9.26
CA VAL A 172 1.44 -2.78 -7.80
C VAL A 172 2.04 -3.96 -7.04
N LYS A 173 1.82 -5.21 -7.46
CA LYS A 173 2.46 -6.38 -6.84
C LYS A 173 3.98 -6.30 -6.96
N GLU A 174 4.49 -6.00 -8.14
CA GLU A 174 5.93 -5.92 -8.41
C GLU A 174 6.58 -4.82 -7.56
N MET A 175 5.97 -3.63 -7.51
CA MET A 175 6.47 -2.52 -6.71
C MET A 175 6.46 -2.82 -5.20
N LEU A 176 5.42 -3.46 -4.69
CA LEU A 176 5.36 -3.89 -3.29
C LEU A 176 6.37 -4.99 -2.96
N ALA A 177 6.60 -5.93 -3.89
CA ALA A 177 7.60 -6.97 -3.73
C ALA A 177 9.02 -6.38 -3.71
N ALA A 178 9.32 -5.47 -4.65
CA ALA A 178 10.60 -4.76 -4.68
C ALA A 178 10.84 -3.95 -3.40
N GLU A 179 9.83 -3.25 -2.89
CA GLU A 179 9.91 -2.53 -1.62
C GLU A 179 10.21 -3.47 -0.44
N LEU A 180 9.55 -4.64 -0.41
CA LEU A 180 9.75 -5.63 0.64
C LEU A 180 11.17 -6.20 0.62
N ASP A 181 11.70 -6.49 -0.56
CA ASP A 181 13.04 -7.05 -0.73
C ASP A 181 14.13 -6.03 -0.38
N ASP A 182 13.99 -4.78 -0.81
CA ASP A 182 14.90 -3.69 -0.43
C ASP A 182 14.95 -3.51 1.10
N ARG A 183 13.79 -3.58 1.78
CA ARG A 183 13.76 -3.50 3.26
C ARG A 183 14.43 -4.68 3.92
N ARG A 184 14.23 -5.90 3.40
CA ARG A 184 14.92 -7.10 3.90
C ARG A 184 16.43 -6.98 3.77
N GLN A 185 16.90 -6.49 2.62
CA GLN A 185 18.33 -6.26 2.38
C GLN A 185 18.91 -5.22 3.34
N ARG A 186 18.22 -4.08 3.56
CA ARG A 186 18.65 -3.05 4.51
C ARG A 186 18.70 -3.58 5.95
N ALA A 187 17.71 -4.36 6.37
CA ALA A 187 17.68 -4.96 7.70
C ALA A 187 18.83 -5.96 7.90
N ALA A 188 19.12 -6.78 6.88
CA ALA A 188 20.27 -7.69 6.91
C ALA A 188 21.61 -6.93 7.01
N ALA A 189 21.78 -5.88 6.20
CA ALA A 189 23.00 -5.07 6.22
C ALA A 189 23.22 -4.36 7.58
N GLN A 190 22.15 -3.93 8.26
CA GLN A 190 22.26 -3.35 9.61
C GLN A 190 22.72 -4.36 10.65
N LEU A 191 22.27 -5.62 10.56
CA LEU A 191 22.70 -6.69 11.46
C LEU A 191 24.19 -7.01 11.28
N ASP A 192 24.70 -6.98 10.05
CA ASP A 192 26.12 -7.22 9.76
C ASP A 192 27.03 -6.08 10.26
N LEU A 193 26.54 -4.84 10.29
CA LEU A 193 27.28 -3.67 10.77
C LEU A 193 27.24 -3.49 12.29
N THR A 194 26.36 -4.20 12.99
CA THR A 194 26.28 -4.11 14.45
C THR A 194 27.42 -4.93 15.06
N PRO A 195 28.41 -4.33 15.75
CA PRO A 195 29.51 -5.09 16.32
C PRO A 195 28.95 -6.09 17.31
N ARG A 196 29.18 -7.39 17.07
CA ARG A 196 28.88 -8.46 18.03
C ARG A 196 29.44 -8.01 19.38
N PRO A 197 28.62 -7.91 20.44
CA PRO A 197 29.17 -7.67 21.76
C PRO A 197 30.19 -8.77 22.01
N ARG A 198 31.47 -8.40 22.11
CA ARG A 198 32.52 -9.31 22.59
C ARG A 198 31.95 -9.92 23.85
N ALA A 199 31.74 -11.24 23.84
CA ALA A 199 31.26 -11.95 25.01
C ALA A 199 32.09 -11.45 26.19
N ALA A 200 31.46 -10.67 27.07
CA ALA A 200 32.07 -10.26 28.31
C ALA A 200 32.26 -11.57 29.05
N VAL A 201 33.50 -12.08 29.04
CA VAL A 201 33.90 -13.21 29.84
C VAL A 201 33.48 -12.86 31.26
N ALA A 202 32.44 -13.53 31.73
CA ALA A 202 31.93 -13.31 33.08
C ALA A 202 33.12 -13.46 34.04
N PRO A 203 33.36 -12.49 34.94
CA PRO A 203 34.42 -12.64 35.92
C PRO A 203 34.11 -13.90 36.73
N ARG A 204 35.02 -14.87 36.65
CA ARG A 204 34.96 -16.10 37.44
C ARG A 204 34.69 -15.72 38.89
N SER A 205 33.54 -16.13 39.38
CA SER A 205 33.15 -16.00 40.78
C SER A 205 34.27 -16.54 41.66
N ARG A 206 34.97 -15.65 42.37
CA ARG A 206 35.85 -16.04 43.48
C ARG A 206 34.99 -16.78 44.49
N ALA A 207 35.35 -18.02 44.79
CA ALA A 207 34.76 -18.80 45.86
C ALA A 207 34.80 -17.98 47.15
N ARG A 208 33.63 -17.61 47.65
CA ARG A 208 33.48 -16.96 48.95
C ARG A 208 33.52 -18.08 49.98
N ALA A 209 34.63 -18.19 50.71
CA ALA A 209 34.72 -19.08 51.85
C ALA A 209 33.65 -18.69 52.87
N VAL A 210 32.68 -19.57 53.09
CA VAL A 210 31.69 -19.45 54.16
C VAL A 210 32.34 -20.06 55.40
N ALA A 211 32.70 -19.21 56.36
CA ALA A 211 33.04 -19.67 57.70
C ALA A 211 31.76 -20.20 58.35
N VAL A 212 31.71 -21.50 58.60
CA VAL A 212 30.67 -22.17 59.40
C VAL A 212 30.99 -21.94 60.87
N PRO A 213 30.15 -21.24 61.66
CA PRO A 213 30.29 -21.23 63.10
C PRO A 213 29.84 -22.58 63.66
N LEU A 214 30.78 -23.34 64.21
CA LEU A 214 30.50 -24.53 65.03
C LEU A 214 29.96 -24.07 66.39
N THR A 215 28.64 -23.86 66.48
CA THR A 215 27.95 -23.82 67.78
C THR A 215 26.44 -24.01 67.56
N PRO A 216 25.83 -25.10 68.07
CA PRO A 216 24.39 -25.27 67.98
C PRO A 216 23.67 -24.33 68.96
N PRO A 217 22.56 -23.69 68.57
CA PRO A 217 21.72 -22.94 69.49
C PRO A 217 20.99 -23.90 70.46
N PRO A 218 20.78 -23.51 71.73
CA PRO A 218 20.07 -24.32 72.70
C PRO A 218 18.58 -24.47 72.34
N ARG A 219 18.07 -25.69 72.47
CA ARG A 219 16.68 -26.06 72.21
C ARG A 219 15.72 -25.40 73.22
N PRO A 220 14.57 -24.86 72.79
CA PRO A 220 13.55 -24.39 73.71
C PRO A 220 12.84 -25.58 74.38
N PHE A 221 12.76 -25.54 75.71
CA PHE A 221 12.02 -26.49 76.53
C PHE A 221 10.52 -26.43 76.24
N ALA A 222 9.94 -27.60 75.99
CA ALA A 222 8.51 -27.81 75.87
C ALA A 222 7.81 -27.56 77.22
N ARG A 223 6.80 -26.69 77.23
CA ARG A 223 5.80 -26.66 78.30
C ARG A 223 4.74 -27.71 77.99
N SER A 224 4.75 -28.80 78.75
CA SER A 224 3.61 -29.71 78.84
C SER A 224 2.47 -29.02 79.60
N ALA A 225 1.29 -29.11 79.02
CA ALA A 225 0.03 -28.99 79.73
C ALA A 225 -0.10 -30.17 80.69
N LEU A 226 -0.49 -29.90 81.94
CA LEU A 226 -1.22 -30.84 82.79
C LEU A 226 -2.28 -30.06 83.57
N THR A 227 -3.47 -30.62 83.48
CA THR A 227 -4.76 -30.29 84.09
C THR A 227 -4.75 -30.26 85.60
N GLY A 228 -5.62 -29.41 86.17
CA GLY A 228 -6.04 -29.37 87.56
C GLY A 228 -7.03 -28.24 87.76
#